data_AF-A0AAW9D612-F1
#
_entry.id   AF-A0AAW9D612-F1
#
_cell.length_a   1.000
_cell.length_b   1.000
_cell.length_c   1.000
_cell.angle_alpha   90.00
_cell.angle_beta   90.00
_cell.angle_gamma   90.00
#
_symmetry.space_group_name_H-M   'P 1'
#
loop_
_entity.id
_entity.type
_entity.pdbx_description
1 polymer ?
#
loop_
_entity_poly.entity_id
_entity_poly.type
_entity_poly.pdbx_seq_one_letter_code
_entity_poly.pdbx_strand_id
1 'polypeptide(L)'
;MSASPLIHPAIDTPLAFVDLETTGGSAVEHRITEIGVVVVNANHVSTWTTLVDPQQPIPPFIQQLTGITDAMVRGAPTFADIAPALLERLDGKLFVAHNASFDRGFLRAEFERAGVAFNPDVLCTVRLSRALFPRESRHGLDALIERHALVPSARHRALADADLIWQFWQKLHGAIPAEQLREQIARTTRRFRLAGALTEAHLESAPAGCGVYALFGDDDAPLYVGRSVRVRQRLRALLTGERRSAKEMRLAQLVRRVEWRETGGELGALLAEADWIASLAPSFNRRSDRSAAGDAHWPFVGPVAFEERGESSVFHVVDRWRYVGAASSIEQAATLAADARAAGEGSPDATRAVRRILQTHLARGLELIPLAGTAPAAA
;
A
#
# COMPACT_ATOMS: atom_id res chain seq x y z
N MET A 1 -19.53 43.24 0.95
CA MET A 1 -18.86 42.41 1.97
C MET A 1 -18.47 41.11 1.28
N SER A 2 -17.18 40.88 1.03
CA SER A 2 -16.73 39.64 0.38
C SER A 2 -16.95 38.50 1.36
N ALA A 3 -17.69 37.46 0.97
CA ALA A 3 -17.83 36.26 1.78
C ALA A 3 -16.44 35.68 2.04
N SER A 4 -16.12 35.39 3.31
CA SER A 4 -14.90 34.65 3.64
C SER A 4 -14.94 33.30 2.93
N PRO A 5 -13.81 32.81 2.37
CA PRO A 5 -13.79 31.51 1.72
C PRO A 5 -14.21 30.41 2.70
N LEU A 6 -15.04 29.48 2.21
CA LEU A 6 -15.56 28.35 3.00
C LEU A 6 -14.47 27.30 3.28
N ILE A 7 -13.43 27.28 2.44
CA ILE A 7 -12.19 26.58 2.73
C ILE A 7 -11.29 27.52 3.55
N HIS A 8 -11.01 27.12 4.78
CA HIS A 8 -10.15 27.86 5.69
C HIS A 8 -8.68 27.78 5.24
N PRO A 9 -7.83 28.79 5.51
CA PRO A 9 -6.41 28.79 5.13
C PRO A 9 -5.60 27.58 5.62
N ALA A 10 -6.14 26.75 6.52
CA ALA A 10 -5.46 25.57 7.02
C ALA A 10 -5.42 24.41 5.99
N ILE A 11 -6.20 24.46 4.91
CA ILE A 11 -6.17 23.49 3.83
C ILE A 11 -6.55 24.16 2.50
N ASP A 12 -5.88 23.81 1.40
CA ASP A 12 -6.15 24.41 0.08
C ASP A 12 -6.87 23.44 -0.88
N THR A 13 -7.33 22.30 -0.36
CA THR A 13 -7.96 21.22 -1.13
C THR A 13 -9.46 21.16 -0.83
N PRO A 14 -10.33 20.94 -1.83
CA PRO A 14 -11.74 20.65 -1.59
C PRO A 14 -11.93 19.46 -0.63
N LEU A 15 -13.02 19.48 0.13
CA LEU A 15 -13.32 18.48 1.15
C LEU A 15 -14.58 17.71 0.76
N ALA A 16 -14.61 16.42 1.09
CA ALA A 16 -15.81 15.60 1.06
C ALA A 16 -15.98 14.94 2.42
N PHE A 17 -16.97 15.39 3.20
CA PHE A 17 -17.38 14.75 4.44
C PHE A 17 -18.34 13.62 4.12
N VAL A 18 -18.00 12.42 4.56
CA VAL A 18 -18.72 11.20 4.19
C VAL A 18 -19.05 10.40 5.43
N ASP A 19 -20.25 9.84 5.41
CA ASP A 19 -20.73 8.86 6.38
C ASP A 19 -21.62 7.84 5.65
N LEU A 20 -21.67 6.61 6.16
CA LEU A 20 -22.37 5.49 5.54
C LEU A 20 -23.23 4.75 6.56
N GLU A 21 -24.41 4.33 6.13
CA GLU A 21 -25.13 3.25 6.80
C GLU A 21 -24.92 1.94 6.03
N THR A 22 -24.79 0.84 6.75
CA THR A 22 -24.43 -0.46 6.16
C THR A 22 -25.25 -1.58 6.78
N THR A 23 -25.30 -2.74 6.10
CA THR A 23 -25.95 -3.95 6.62
C THR A 23 -25.18 -4.63 7.76
N GLY A 24 -24.06 -4.06 8.23
CA GLY A 24 -23.20 -4.66 9.28
C GLY A 24 -21.76 -4.14 9.31
N GLY A 25 -20.90 -4.74 10.12
CA GLY A 25 -19.61 -4.15 10.52
C GLY A 25 -18.40 -4.40 9.61
N SER A 26 -18.51 -5.27 8.61
CA SER A 26 -17.38 -5.75 7.79
C SER A 26 -17.67 -5.56 6.30
N ALA A 27 -16.83 -4.81 5.58
CA ALA A 27 -16.98 -4.58 4.14
C ALA A 27 -16.80 -5.84 3.27
N VAL A 28 -16.28 -6.93 3.84
CA VAL A 28 -16.15 -8.23 3.16
C VAL A 28 -17.50 -8.92 3.02
N GLU A 29 -18.33 -8.85 4.06
CA GLU A 29 -19.59 -9.60 4.17
C GLU A 29 -20.83 -8.70 4.03
N HIS A 30 -20.66 -7.40 4.29
CA HIS A 30 -21.75 -6.43 4.34
C HIS A 30 -21.65 -5.40 3.22
N ARG A 31 -22.79 -4.74 2.97
CA ARG A 31 -23.01 -3.82 1.86
C ARG A 31 -23.54 -2.49 2.40
N ILE A 32 -23.43 -1.43 1.59
CA ILE A 32 -23.90 -0.08 1.91
C ILE A 32 -25.43 0.01 1.70
N THR A 33 -26.14 0.68 2.61
CA THR A 33 -27.60 0.93 2.53
C THR A 33 -27.95 2.41 2.39
N GLU A 34 -27.10 3.32 2.85
CA GLU A 34 -27.24 4.77 2.66
C GLU A 34 -25.87 5.42 2.56
N ILE A 35 -25.74 6.48 1.75
CA ILE A 35 -24.53 7.29 1.64
C ILE A 35 -24.91 8.75 1.84
N GLY A 36 -24.20 9.44 2.74
CA GLY A 36 -24.29 10.88 2.93
C GLY A 36 -22.98 11.56 2.58
N VAL A 37 -23.04 12.62 1.77
CA VAL A 37 -21.86 13.40 1.37
C VAL A 37 -22.14 14.89 1.50
N VAL A 38 -21.26 15.59 2.23
CA VAL A 38 -21.17 17.05 2.21
C VAL A 38 -19.88 17.45 1.51
N VAL A 39 -20.00 18.05 0.33
CA VAL A 39 -18.85 18.55 -0.45
C VAL A 39 -18.66 20.03 -0.16
N VAL A 40 -17.43 20.41 0.18
CA VAL A 40 -17.04 21.79 0.46
C VAL A 40 -15.93 22.22 -0.50
N ASN A 41 -16.26 23.19 -1.33
CA ASN A 41 -15.34 23.88 -2.24
C ASN A 41 -15.07 25.31 -1.70
N ALA A 42 -14.16 26.04 -2.35
CA ALA A 42 -13.73 27.37 -1.89
C ALA A 42 -14.90 28.33 -1.56
N ASN A 43 -15.98 28.28 -2.35
CA ASN A 43 -17.12 29.20 -2.23
C ASN A 43 -18.49 28.50 -2.19
N HIS A 44 -18.54 27.16 -2.18
CA HIS A 44 -19.81 26.44 -2.25
C HIS A 44 -19.80 25.17 -1.39
N VAL A 45 -20.89 24.97 -0.66
CA VAL A 45 -21.20 23.72 0.06
C VAL A 45 -22.39 23.09 -0.64
N SER A 46 -22.26 21.82 -1.03
CA SER A 46 -23.34 21.02 -1.61
C SER A 46 -23.49 19.72 -0.84
N THR A 47 -24.73 19.26 -0.68
CA THR A 47 -25.04 17.99 -0.05
C THR A 47 -25.57 16.99 -1.07
N TRP A 48 -25.32 15.72 -0.83
CA TRP A 48 -25.87 14.62 -1.62
C TRP A 48 -26.12 13.43 -0.71
N THR A 49 -27.26 12.77 -0.91
CA THR A 49 -27.61 11.55 -0.19
C THR A 49 -28.40 10.62 -1.07
N THR A 50 -28.26 9.32 -0.85
CA THR A 50 -29.11 8.31 -1.48
C THR A 50 -29.20 7.07 -0.61
N LEU A 51 -30.38 6.46 -0.61
CA LEU A 51 -30.48 5.04 -0.26
C LEU A 51 -29.84 4.20 -1.37
N VAL A 52 -29.34 3.03 -0.99
CA VAL A 52 -28.69 2.08 -1.89
C VAL A 52 -29.32 0.72 -1.68
N ASP A 53 -29.68 0.02 -2.75
CA ASP A 53 -30.04 -1.39 -2.68
C ASP A 53 -28.77 -2.21 -2.38
N PRO A 54 -28.63 -2.78 -1.16
CA PRO A 54 -27.46 -3.57 -0.80
C PRO A 54 -27.42 -4.94 -1.51
N GLN A 55 -28.49 -5.33 -2.20
CA GLN A 55 -28.70 -6.63 -2.83
C GLN A 55 -28.56 -7.80 -1.84
N GLN A 56 -28.85 -7.54 -0.56
CA GLN A 56 -28.90 -8.53 0.50
C GLN A 56 -29.81 -8.06 1.64
N PRO A 57 -30.36 -8.97 2.46
CA PRO A 57 -31.22 -8.59 3.57
C PRO A 57 -30.49 -7.73 4.61
N ILE A 58 -31.18 -6.72 5.15
CA ILE A 58 -30.69 -5.90 6.26
C ILE A 58 -31.03 -6.61 7.58
N PRO A 59 -30.05 -6.98 8.43
CA PRO A 59 -30.33 -7.65 9.70
C PRO A 59 -31.27 -6.83 10.62
N PRO A 60 -32.20 -7.45 11.37
CA PRO A 60 -33.17 -6.70 12.18
C PRO A 60 -32.55 -5.71 13.17
N PHE A 61 -31.41 -6.06 13.78
CA PHE A 61 -30.72 -5.16 14.70
C PHE A 61 -30.16 -3.91 14.01
N ILE A 62 -29.75 -4.02 12.74
CA ILE A 62 -29.31 -2.88 11.93
C ILE A 62 -30.51 -2.01 11.57
N GLN A 63 -31.63 -2.62 11.17
CA GLN A 63 -32.87 -1.86 10.89
C GLN A 63 -33.32 -1.07 12.12
N GLN A 64 -33.19 -1.63 13.32
CA GLN A 64 -33.50 -0.94 14.57
C GLN A 64 -32.51 0.20 14.88
N LEU A 65 -31.24 0.03 14.54
CA LEU A 65 -30.20 1.03 14.80
C LEU A 65 -30.28 2.23 13.86
N THR A 66 -30.45 1.99 12.56
CA THR A 66 -30.39 3.01 11.50
C THR A 66 -31.77 3.49 11.05
N GLY A 67 -32.81 2.73 11.35
CA GLY A 67 -34.17 2.97 10.85
C GLY A 67 -34.35 2.60 9.37
N ILE A 68 -33.32 2.09 8.68
CA ILE A 68 -33.39 1.71 7.27
C ILE A 68 -33.89 0.26 7.16
N THR A 69 -35.02 0.09 6.48
CA THR A 69 -35.66 -1.22 6.31
C THR A 69 -35.45 -1.78 4.91
N ASP A 70 -35.60 -3.10 4.74
CA ASP A 70 -35.57 -3.75 3.41
C ASP A 70 -36.61 -3.16 2.44
N ALA A 71 -37.73 -2.63 2.96
CA ALA A 71 -38.75 -1.99 2.15
C ALA A 71 -38.30 -0.63 1.60
N MET A 72 -37.46 0.12 2.34
CA MET A 72 -36.96 1.43 1.92
C MET A 72 -35.91 1.34 0.81
N VAL A 73 -35.04 0.33 0.88
CA VAL A 73 -33.98 0.12 -0.12
C VAL A 73 -34.47 -0.64 -1.35
N ARG A 74 -35.67 -1.23 -1.30
CA ARG A 74 -36.28 -1.92 -2.44
C ARG A 74 -36.60 -0.92 -3.55
N GLY A 75 -35.92 -1.07 -4.68
CA GLY A 75 -36.07 -0.16 -5.84
C GLY A 75 -35.22 1.11 -5.73
N ALA A 76 -34.40 1.25 -4.68
CA ALA A 76 -33.29 2.19 -4.65
C ALA A 76 -32.22 1.76 -5.69
N PRO A 77 -31.37 2.68 -6.17
CA PRO A 77 -30.29 2.30 -7.07
C PRO A 77 -29.28 1.37 -6.38
N THR A 78 -28.66 0.47 -7.14
CA THR A 78 -27.54 -0.33 -6.64
C THR A 78 -26.29 0.54 -6.52
N PHE A 79 -25.26 0.06 -5.82
CA PHE A 79 -23.98 0.79 -5.78
C PHE A 79 -23.40 1.02 -7.18
N ALA A 80 -23.49 0.03 -8.08
CA ALA A 80 -22.97 0.13 -9.44
C ALA A 80 -23.63 1.29 -10.22
N ASP A 81 -24.94 1.51 -10.01
CA ASP A 81 -25.69 2.59 -10.66
C ASP A 81 -25.22 3.99 -10.21
N ILE A 82 -24.87 4.13 -8.92
CA ILE A 82 -24.44 5.42 -8.34
C ILE A 82 -22.93 5.65 -8.40
N ALA A 83 -22.13 4.62 -8.65
CA ALA A 83 -20.66 4.69 -8.58
C ALA A 83 -20.05 5.85 -9.40
N PRO A 84 -20.46 6.11 -10.66
CA PRO A 84 -19.90 7.22 -11.43
C PRO A 84 -20.19 8.59 -10.80
N ALA A 85 -21.44 8.83 -10.40
CA ALA A 85 -21.87 10.08 -9.80
C ALA A 85 -21.22 10.30 -8.42
N LEU A 86 -21.06 9.23 -7.63
CA LEU A 86 -20.37 9.29 -6.36
C LEU A 86 -18.87 9.57 -6.54
N LEU A 87 -18.21 8.92 -7.51
CA LEU A 87 -16.80 9.15 -7.78
C LEU A 87 -16.53 10.61 -8.15
N GLU A 88 -17.35 11.22 -9.01
CA GLU A 88 -17.22 12.65 -9.37
C GLU A 88 -17.28 13.58 -8.13
N ARG A 89 -18.10 13.21 -7.15
CA ARG A 89 -18.24 13.97 -5.89
C ARG A 89 -17.02 13.78 -4.99
N LEU A 90 -16.38 12.63 -4.99
CA LEU A 90 -15.25 12.31 -4.10
C LEU A 90 -13.88 12.60 -4.72
N ASP A 91 -13.75 12.52 -6.04
CA ASP A 91 -12.48 12.59 -6.74
C ASP A 91 -11.82 13.97 -6.62
N GLY A 92 -10.50 13.95 -6.44
CA GLY A 92 -9.67 15.14 -6.19
C GLY A 92 -9.91 15.85 -4.86
N LYS A 93 -10.73 15.30 -3.94
CA LYS A 93 -11.06 15.92 -2.65
C LYS A 93 -10.44 15.15 -1.49
N LEU A 94 -10.17 15.84 -0.39
CA LEU A 94 -9.81 15.17 0.86
C LEU A 94 -11.05 14.46 1.41
N PHE A 95 -10.98 13.14 1.52
CA PHE A 95 -12.02 12.32 2.11
C PHE A 95 -11.99 12.46 3.64
N VAL A 96 -13.03 13.01 4.23
CA VAL A 96 -13.14 13.24 5.68
C VAL A 96 -14.29 12.41 6.24
N ALA A 97 -14.00 11.59 7.24
CA ALA A 97 -15.04 10.79 7.90
C ALA A 97 -14.72 10.56 9.39
N HIS A 98 -15.74 10.20 10.17
CA HIS A 98 -15.60 9.91 11.59
C HIS A 98 -15.37 8.41 11.77
N ASN A 99 -14.16 8.03 12.19
CA ASN A 99 -13.67 6.65 12.08
C ASN A 99 -13.48 6.20 10.61
N ALA A 100 -12.90 7.09 9.79
CA ALA A 100 -12.78 6.94 8.33
C ALA A 100 -12.25 5.62 7.76
N SER A 101 -11.60 4.74 8.55
CA SER A 101 -11.25 3.41 8.07
C SER A 101 -12.47 2.57 7.72
N PHE A 102 -13.58 2.77 8.44
CA PHE A 102 -14.84 2.09 8.21
C PHE A 102 -15.45 2.52 6.87
N ASP A 103 -15.77 3.81 6.72
CA ASP A 103 -16.45 4.36 5.55
C ASP A 103 -15.65 4.13 4.27
N ARG A 104 -14.34 4.45 4.33
CA ARG A 104 -13.42 4.22 3.22
C ARG A 104 -13.31 2.74 2.88
N GLY A 105 -13.36 1.85 3.87
CA GLY A 105 -13.29 0.40 3.66
C GLY A 105 -14.47 -0.12 2.86
N PHE A 106 -15.68 0.29 3.23
CA PHE A 106 -16.91 -0.04 2.50
C PHE A 106 -16.91 0.55 1.09
N LEU A 107 -16.62 1.84 0.93
CA LEU A 107 -16.54 2.46 -0.39
C LEU A 107 -15.49 1.79 -1.28
N ARG A 108 -14.31 1.48 -0.75
CA ARG A 108 -13.26 0.79 -1.51
C ARG A 108 -13.74 -0.57 -2.00
N ALA A 109 -14.40 -1.37 -1.14
CA ALA A 109 -14.92 -2.67 -1.53
C ALA A 109 -16.03 -2.56 -2.58
N GLU A 110 -16.94 -1.60 -2.45
CA GLU A 110 -18.00 -1.38 -3.44
C GLU A 110 -17.48 -0.87 -4.78
N PHE A 111 -16.54 0.09 -4.78
CA PHE A 111 -15.89 0.55 -6.01
C PHE A 111 -15.07 -0.56 -6.67
N GLU A 112 -14.38 -1.40 -5.89
CA GLU A 112 -13.65 -2.56 -6.41
C GLU A 112 -14.59 -3.56 -7.11
N ARG A 113 -15.77 -3.84 -6.53
CA ARG A 113 -16.81 -4.65 -7.18
C ARG A 113 -17.33 -4.01 -8.47
N ALA A 114 -17.37 -2.68 -8.54
CA ALA A 114 -17.72 -1.92 -9.74
C ALA A 114 -16.55 -1.76 -10.74
N GLY A 115 -15.38 -2.36 -10.48
CA GLY A 115 -14.21 -2.28 -11.35
C GLY A 115 -13.47 -0.94 -11.31
N VAL A 116 -13.70 -0.13 -10.27
CA VAL A 116 -13.11 1.20 -10.09
C VAL A 116 -12.16 1.18 -8.89
N ALA A 117 -10.93 1.67 -9.09
CA ALA A 117 -10.01 1.87 -7.98
C ALA A 117 -10.40 3.12 -7.17
N PHE A 118 -10.63 2.96 -5.87
CA PHE A 118 -10.96 4.07 -4.97
C PHE A 118 -9.93 4.19 -3.84
N ASN A 119 -9.06 5.19 -3.95
CA ASN A 119 -7.93 5.39 -3.05
C ASN A 119 -7.70 6.88 -2.72
N PRO A 120 -8.61 7.53 -1.98
CA PRO A 120 -8.50 8.95 -1.68
C PRO A 120 -7.45 9.24 -0.58
N ASP A 121 -6.97 10.49 -0.55
CA ASP A 121 -6.39 11.08 0.65
C ASP A 121 -7.47 11.11 1.75
N VAL A 122 -7.13 10.68 2.97
CA VAL A 122 -8.12 10.44 4.03
C VAL A 122 -7.75 11.14 5.32
N LEU A 123 -8.69 11.90 5.88
CA LEU A 123 -8.62 12.48 7.20
C LEU A 123 -9.69 11.87 8.12
N CYS A 124 -9.25 11.27 9.22
CA CYS A 124 -10.14 10.69 10.23
C CYS A 124 -10.34 11.68 11.38
N THR A 125 -11.58 12.14 11.59
CA THR A 125 -11.86 13.17 12.61
C THR A 125 -11.69 12.67 14.04
N VAL A 126 -11.79 11.37 14.30
CA VAL A 126 -11.42 10.77 15.60
C VAL A 126 -9.93 10.99 15.88
N ARG A 127 -9.06 10.74 14.87
CA ARG A 127 -7.61 10.93 15.02
C ARG A 127 -7.25 12.40 15.16
N LEU A 128 -7.91 13.26 14.37
CA LEU A 128 -7.73 14.71 14.46
C LEU A 128 -8.16 15.23 15.84
N SER A 129 -9.33 14.81 16.33
CA SER A 129 -9.84 15.20 17.65
C SER A 129 -8.92 14.74 18.78
N ARG A 130 -8.40 13.50 18.75
CA ARG A 130 -7.38 13.02 19.71
C ARG A 130 -6.10 13.85 19.70
N ALA A 131 -5.66 14.27 18.51
CA ALA A 131 -4.46 15.05 18.35
C ALA A 131 -4.62 16.49 18.86
N LEU A 132 -5.80 17.08 18.67
CA LEU A 132 -6.13 18.44 19.12
C LEU A 132 -6.52 18.51 20.60
N PHE A 133 -7.19 17.49 21.12
CA PHE A 133 -7.72 17.44 22.48
C PHE A 133 -7.23 16.19 23.23
N PRO A 134 -5.92 16.04 23.50
CA PRO A 134 -5.34 14.81 24.05
C PRO A 134 -5.75 14.50 25.49
N ARG A 135 -6.32 15.46 26.22
CA ARG A 135 -6.81 15.27 27.61
C ARG A 135 -8.21 14.66 27.67
N GLU A 136 -8.89 14.58 26.52
CA GLU A 136 -10.24 14.08 26.43
C GLU A 136 -10.25 12.56 26.34
N SER A 137 -11.17 11.92 27.07
CA SER A 137 -11.25 10.45 27.11
C SER A 137 -12.09 9.87 25.97
N ARG A 138 -13.04 10.65 25.44
CA ARG A 138 -13.99 10.23 24.40
C ARG A 138 -13.88 11.13 23.16
N HIS A 139 -13.89 10.49 22.00
CA HIS A 139 -13.80 11.14 20.68
C HIS A 139 -14.75 10.52 19.65
N GLY A 140 -15.75 9.76 20.11
CA GLY A 140 -16.85 9.31 19.24
C GLY A 140 -17.77 10.48 18.89
N LEU A 141 -18.64 10.30 17.89
CA LEU A 141 -19.43 11.39 17.34
C LEU A 141 -20.32 12.04 18.41
N ASP A 142 -20.98 11.25 19.26
CA ASP A 142 -21.80 11.77 20.36
C ASP A 142 -21.00 12.64 21.35
N ALA A 143 -19.74 12.27 21.63
CA ALA A 143 -18.87 13.08 22.48
C ALA A 143 -18.46 14.39 21.81
N LEU A 144 -18.32 14.40 20.47
CA LEU A 144 -18.07 15.63 19.73
C LEU A 144 -19.31 16.53 19.69
N ILE A 145 -20.49 15.95 19.53
CA ILE A 145 -21.77 16.66 19.57
C ILE A 145 -21.91 17.41 20.89
N GLU A 146 -21.74 16.71 22.02
CA GLU A 146 -21.84 17.29 23.36
C GLU A 146 -20.77 18.38 23.58
N ARG A 147 -19.50 18.06 23.32
CA ARG A 147 -18.37 18.97 23.61
C ARG A 147 -18.40 20.25 22.79
N HIS A 148 -18.77 20.16 21.51
CA HIS A 148 -18.69 21.28 20.58
C HIS A 148 -20.05 21.94 20.31
N ALA A 149 -21.09 21.50 21.04
CA ALA A 149 -22.47 21.94 20.87
C ALA A 149 -22.93 21.87 19.40
N LEU A 150 -22.69 20.72 18.77
CA LEU A 150 -23.15 20.45 17.40
C LEU A 150 -24.66 20.16 17.41
N VAL A 151 -25.35 20.47 16.32
CA VAL A 151 -26.80 20.35 16.25
C VAL A 151 -27.16 19.20 15.30
N PRO A 152 -27.51 18.00 15.81
CA PRO A 152 -27.94 16.89 14.97
C PRO A 152 -29.34 17.14 14.42
N SER A 153 -29.54 16.91 13.13
CA SER A 153 -30.87 16.93 12.49
C SER A 153 -31.58 15.59 12.60
N ALA A 154 -30.86 14.47 12.42
CA ALA A 154 -31.33 13.10 12.65
C ALA A 154 -30.13 12.16 12.84
N ARG A 155 -29.87 11.66 14.06
CA ARG A 155 -28.75 10.71 14.29
C ARG A 155 -28.98 9.40 13.56
N HIS A 156 -27.89 8.74 13.13
CA HIS A 156 -27.91 7.46 12.41
C HIS A 156 -28.59 7.56 11.04
N ARG A 157 -28.42 8.73 10.40
CA ARG A 157 -28.71 8.96 8.99
C ARG A 157 -27.46 9.52 8.36
N ALA A 158 -27.04 8.92 7.26
CA ALA A 158 -25.71 9.15 6.71
C ALA A 158 -25.44 10.65 6.45
N LEU A 159 -26.40 11.37 5.84
CA LEU A 159 -26.18 12.79 5.55
C LEU A 159 -26.13 13.67 6.81
N ALA A 160 -26.95 13.36 7.81
CA ALA A 160 -26.99 14.12 9.04
C ALA A 160 -25.69 13.92 9.84
N ASP A 161 -25.14 12.71 9.83
CA ASP A 161 -23.87 12.41 10.49
C ASP A 161 -22.69 13.03 9.73
N ALA A 162 -22.69 13.00 8.39
CA ALA A 162 -21.72 13.74 7.58
C ALA A 162 -21.76 15.26 7.84
N ASP A 163 -22.95 15.84 8.01
CA ASP A 163 -23.13 17.25 8.36
C ASP A 163 -22.60 17.57 9.76
N LEU A 164 -22.77 16.68 10.75
CA LEU A 164 -22.16 16.85 12.07
C LEU A 164 -20.63 16.89 12.00
N ILE A 165 -20.01 16.09 11.12
CA ILE A 165 -18.56 16.14 10.90
C ILE A 165 -18.16 17.49 10.30
N TRP A 166 -18.95 18.01 9.36
CA TRP A 166 -18.75 19.35 8.81
C TRP A 166 -18.92 20.45 9.87
N GLN A 167 -19.96 20.40 10.70
CA GLN A 167 -20.13 21.35 11.81
C GLN A 167 -18.94 21.30 12.77
N PHE A 168 -18.46 20.10 13.12
CA PHE A 168 -17.25 19.94 13.93
C PHE A 168 -16.04 20.61 13.28
N TRP A 169 -15.86 20.41 11.97
CA TRP A 169 -14.81 21.06 11.20
C TRP A 169 -14.88 22.59 11.27
N GLN A 170 -16.08 23.17 11.12
CA GLN A 170 -16.29 24.62 11.26
C GLN A 170 -15.93 25.12 12.67
N LYS A 171 -16.29 24.37 13.72
CA LYS A 171 -15.94 24.72 15.11
C LYS A 171 -14.43 24.73 15.33
N LEU A 172 -13.68 23.80 14.72
CA LEU A 172 -12.21 23.79 14.83
C LEU A 172 -11.58 25.07 14.30
N HIS A 173 -12.11 25.62 13.20
CA HIS A 173 -11.61 26.86 12.61
C HIS A 173 -11.81 28.09 13.50
N GLY A 174 -12.89 28.14 14.27
CA GLY A 174 -13.11 29.22 15.25
C GLY A 174 -12.31 29.04 16.55
N ALA A 175 -11.95 27.80 16.89
CA ALA A 175 -11.38 27.47 18.19
C ALA A 175 -9.85 27.26 18.18
N ILE A 176 -9.26 26.89 17.04
CA ILE A 176 -7.86 26.50 16.94
C ILE A 176 -7.13 27.44 15.96
N PRO A 177 -5.94 27.97 16.31
CA PRO A 177 -5.12 28.76 15.40
C PRO A 177 -4.85 28.04 14.07
N ALA A 178 -4.92 28.77 12.96
CA ALA A 178 -4.84 28.21 11.60
C ALA A 178 -3.60 27.36 11.36
N GLU A 179 -2.44 27.80 11.86
CA GLU A 179 -1.17 27.11 11.70
C GLU A 179 -1.13 25.79 12.47
N GLN A 180 -1.57 25.81 13.73
CA GLN A 180 -1.67 24.61 14.56
C GLN A 180 -2.64 23.60 13.93
N LEU A 181 -3.80 24.05 13.46
CA LEU A 181 -4.77 23.18 12.79
C LEU A 181 -4.19 22.59 11.50
N ARG A 182 -3.49 23.38 10.68
CA ARG A 182 -2.81 22.92 9.46
C ARG A 182 -1.79 21.83 9.77
N GLU A 183 -0.96 22.02 10.79
CA GLU A 183 0.02 21.03 11.24
C GLU A 183 -0.66 19.71 11.64
N GLN A 184 -1.74 19.79 12.42
CA GLN A 184 -2.47 18.61 12.87
C GLN A 184 -3.18 17.88 11.73
N ILE A 185 -3.78 18.61 10.79
CA ILE A 185 -4.35 18.05 9.57
C ILE A 185 -3.25 17.33 8.78
N ALA A 186 -2.11 17.98 8.53
CA ALA A 186 -1.01 17.38 7.77
C ALA A 186 -0.49 16.09 8.43
N ARG A 187 -0.39 16.07 9.77
CA ARG A 187 0.08 14.91 10.54
C ARG A 187 -0.92 13.75 10.58
N THR A 188 -2.21 14.05 10.61
CA THR A 188 -3.27 13.03 10.79
C THR A 188 -3.86 12.54 9.47
N THR A 189 -3.78 13.34 8.42
CA THR A 189 -4.16 12.96 7.06
C THR A 189 -3.29 11.81 6.59
N ARG A 190 -3.93 10.69 6.25
CA ARG A 190 -3.31 9.62 5.49
C ARG A 190 -3.43 9.99 4.04
N ARG A 191 -2.37 10.58 3.48
CA ARG A 191 -2.32 10.79 2.05
C ARG A 191 -2.15 9.44 1.37
N PHE A 192 -3.02 9.12 0.42
CA PHE A 192 -2.75 8.09 -0.56
C PHE A 192 -1.68 8.64 -1.50
N ARG A 193 -0.43 8.57 -1.01
CA ARG A 193 0.74 8.64 -1.84
C ARG A 193 1.34 7.25 -1.86
N LEU A 194 0.92 6.44 -2.82
CA LEU A 194 1.95 5.71 -3.52
C LEU A 194 2.68 6.80 -4.31
N ALA A 195 3.84 7.25 -3.84
CA ALA A 195 4.48 8.37 -4.49
C ALA A 195 5.05 7.92 -5.85
N GLY A 196 5.08 8.84 -6.82
CA GLY A 196 5.62 8.58 -8.15
C GLY A 196 4.76 7.59 -8.97
N ALA A 197 5.44 6.70 -9.70
CA ALA A 197 4.83 5.71 -10.60
C ALA A 197 4.24 4.48 -9.89
N LEU A 198 4.37 4.37 -8.56
CA LEU A 198 3.74 3.29 -7.82
C LEU A 198 2.22 3.47 -7.87
N THR A 199 1.55 2.57 -8.54
CA THR A 199 0.09 2.43 -8.51
C THR A 199 -0.24 1.03 -7.98
N GLU A 200 -1.47 0.78 -7.55
CA GLU A 200 -1.88 -0.61 -7.24
C GLU A 200 -1.67 -1.49 -8.47
N ALA A 201 -1.95 -0.99 -9.68
CA ALA A 201 -1.67 -1.67 -10.94
C ALA A 201 -0.18 -2.01 -11.13
N HIS A 202 0.74 -1.13 -10.73
CA HIS A 202 2.17 -1.45 -10.69
C HIS A 202 2.44 -2.61 -9.74
N LEU A 203 1.89 -2.58 -8.52
CA LEU A 203 2.05 -3.70 -7.57
C LEU A 203 1.45 -5.02 -8.10
N GLU A 204 0.35 -4.96 -8.86
CA GLU A 204 -0.25 -6.12 -9.52
C GLU A 204 0.64 -6.76 -10.59
N SER A 205 1.51 -5.97 -11.22
CA SER A 205 2.47 -6.49 -12.19
C SER A 205 3.65 -7.24 -11.54
N ALA A 206 3.77 -7.22 -10.21
CA ALA A 206 4.78 -8.01 -9.50
C ALA A 206 4.53 -9.53 -9.64
N PRO A 207 5.57 -10.37 -9.64
CA PRO A 207 5.40 -11.82 -9.76
C PRO A 207 4.60 -12.39 -8.58
N ALA A 208 3.69 -13.31 -8.89
CA ALA A 208 2.92 -14.03 -7.87
C ALA A 208 3.79 -15.03 -7.10
N GLY A 209 4.85 -15.55 -7.75
CA GLY A 209 5.79 -16.52 -7.23
C GLY A 209 6.98 -15.93 -6.47
N CYS A 210 8.08 -16.69 -6.48
CA CYS A 210 9.28 -16.38 -5.73
C CYS A 210 10.13 -15.29 -6.39
N GLY A 211 10.70 -14.41 -5.58
CA GLY A 211 11.59 -13.37 -6.08
C GLY A 211 12.14 -12.45 -5.00
N VAL A 212 12.91 -11.48 -5.47
CA VAL A 212 13.49 -10.38 -4.68
C VAL A 212 12.78 -9.07 -5.05
N TYR A 213 12.69 -8.15 -4.09
CA TYR A 213 12.21 -6.79 -4.31
C TYR A 213 13.07 -5.76 -3.59
N ALA A 214 13.15 -4.57 -4.16
CA ALA A 214 13.87 -3.41 -3.65
C ALA A 214 12.89 -2.24 -3.51
N LEU A 215 12.97 -1.55 -2.38
CA LEU A 215 12.18 -0.38 -2.05
C LEU A 215 13.11 0.83 -2.06
N PHE A 216 12.73 1.85 -2.81
CA PHE A 216 13.47 3.10 -2.94
C PHE A 216 12.63 4.26 -2.41
N GLY A 217 13.30 5.23 -1.82
CA GLY A 217 12.73 6.45 -1.27
C GLY A 217 12.80 7.60 -2.26
N ASP A 218 12.77 8.82 -1.71
CA ASP A 218 13.01 10.04 -2.49
C ASP A 218 14.43 9.99 -3.10
N ASP A 219 14.62 10.62 -4.27
CA ASP A 219 15.88 10.64 -5.05
C ASP A 219 16.48 9.26 -5.36
N ASP A 220 15.62 8.24 -5.53
CA ASP A 220 16.03 6.85 -5.77
C ASP A 220 16.94 6.25 -4.68
N ALA A 221 16.89 6.80 -3.46
CA ALA A 221 17.67 6.30 -2.34
C ALA A 221 17.23 4.88 -1.93
N PRO A 222 18.14 3.87 -1.92
CA PRO A 222 17.78 2.51 -1.52
C PRO A 222 17.40 2.42 -0.04
N LEU A 223 16.16 2.03 0.23
CA LEU A 223 15.64 1.90 1.59
C LEU A 223 15.77 0.48 2.11
N TYR A 224 15.28 -0.49 1.33
CA TYR A 224 15.18 -1.87 1.79
C TYR A 224 15.18 -2.85 0.63
N VAL A 225 15.88 -3.97 0.80
CA VAL A 225 15.80 -5.13 -0.07
C VAL A 225 15.23 -6.29 0.74
N GLY A 226 14.29 -7.02 0.14
CA GLY A 226 13.73 -8.22 0.74
C GLY A 226 13.40 -9.27 -0.31
N ARG A 227 13.02 -10.46 0.16
CA ARG A 227 12.59 -11.58 -0.68
C ARG A 227 11.28 -12.17 -0.21
N SER A 228 10.63 -12.94 -1.07
CA SER A 228 9.43 -13.71 -0.72
C SER A 228 9.22 -14.86 -1.69
N VAL A 229 8.52 -15.90 -1.22
CA VAL A 229 7.92 -16.94 -2.08
C VAL A 229 6.63 -16.46 -2.76
N ARG A 230 6.08 -15.32 -2.32
CA ARG A 230 4.89 -14.65 -2.87
C ARG A 230 5.11 -13.14 -2.91
N VAL A 231 5.93 -12.68 -3.86
CA VAL A 231 6.41 -11.27 -3.91
C VAL A 231 5.25 -10.28 -3.94
N ARG A 232 4.27 -10.47 -4.83
CA ARG A 232 3.09 -9.60 -4.93
C ARG A 232 2.34 -9.47 -3.60
N GLN A 233 2.00 -10.61 -2.97
CA GLN A 233 1.30 -10.62 -1.69
C GLN A 233 2.10 -9.91 -0.60
N ARG A 234 3.42 -10.10 -0.58
CA ARG A 234 4.30 -9.46 0.40
C ARG A 234 4.37 -7.94 0.21
N LEU A 235 4.48 -7.46 -1.03
CA LEU A 235 4.50 -6.03 -1.34
C LEU A 235 3.19 -5.36 -0.96
N ARG A 236 2.03 -5.96 -1.27
CA ARG A 236 0.72 -5.47 -0.82
C ARG A 236 0.66 -5.38 0.71
N ALA A 237 0.99 -6.45 1.41
CA ALA A 237 0.97 -6.46 2.88
C ALA A 237 1.87 -5.38 3.50
N LEU A 238 3.03 -5.12 2.87
CA LEU A 238 3.98 -4.12 3.34
C LEU A 238 3.53 -2.68 3.09
N LEU A 239 3.01 -2.38 1.89
CA LEU A 239 2.73 -1.02 1.45
C LEU A 239 1.29 -0.59 1.74
N THR A 240 0.32 -1.49 1.55
CA THR A 240 -1.11 -1.20 1.66
C THR A 240 -1.78 -1.89 2.86
N GLY A 241 -1.10 -2.81 3.54
CA GLY A 241 -1.65 -3.57 4.67
C GLY A 241 -2.03 -2.74 5.91
N GLU A 242 -3.10 -3.17 6.59
CA GLU A 242 -3.65 -2.49 7.77
C GLU A 242 -2.82 -2.72 9.04
N ARG A 243 -2.26 -3.93 9.21
CA ARG A 243 -1.43 -4.32 10.34
C ARG A 243 0.03 -4.38 9.91
N ARG A 244 0.85 -3.46 10.44
CA ARG A 244 2.28 -3.35 10.13
C ARG A 244 3.09 -3.17 11.40
N SER A 245 4.28 -3.75 11.44
CA SER A 245 5.26 -3.42 12.48
C SER A 245 5.69 -1.95 12.37
N ALA A 246 6.25 -1.38 13.44
CA ALA A 246 6.73 0.00 13.44
C ALA A 246 7.79 0.29 12.36
N LYS A 247 8.61 -0.72 12.00
CA LYS A 247 9.59 -0.63 10.90
C LYS A 247 8.88 -0.57 9.54
N GLU A 248 7.91 -1.46 9.32
CA GLU A 248 7.16 -1.54 8.07
C GLU A 248 6.29 -0.30 7.84
N MET A 249 5.71 0.26 8.91
CA MET A 249 5.00 1.54 8.80
C MET A 249 5.92 2.67 8.33
N ARG A 250 7.14 2.76 8.89
CA ARG A 250 8.13 3.76 8.46
C ARG A 250 8.56 3.54 7.01
N LEU A 251 8.87 2.30 6.63
CA LEU A 251 9.21 1.97 5.24
C LEU A 251 8.09 2.40 4.29
N ALA A 252 6.85 1.98 4.55
CA ALA A 252 5.71 2.31 3.70
C ALA A 252 5.45 3.82 3.55
N GLN A 253 5.81 4.64 4.54
CA GLN A 253 5.73 6.09 4.44
C GLN A 253 6.83 6.71 3.57
N LEU A 254 7.99 6.04 3.48
CA LEU A 254 9.16 6.51 2.75
C LEU A 254 9.23 6.00 1.31
N VAL A 255 8.64 4.83 1.00
CA VAL A 255 8.72 4.25 -0.35
C VAL A 255 8.13 5.18 -1.41
N ARG A 256 8.87 5.34 -2.50
CA ARG A 256 8.53 6.09 -3.72
C ARG A 256 8.68 5.28 -5.00
N ARG A 257 9.44 4.20 -4.98
CA ARG A 257 9.57 3.26 -6.10
C ARG A 257 9.83 1.85 -5.59
N VAL A 258 9.31 0.87 -6.32
CA VAL A 258 9.55 -0.55 -6.05
C VAL A 258 10.03 -1.21 -7.34
N GLU A 259 11.09 -2.00 -7.21
CA GLU A 259 11.54 -2.94 -8.23
C GLU A 259 11.45 -4.35 -7.69
N TRP A 260 11.33 -5.32 -8.59
CA TRP A 260 11.37 -6.74 -8.27
C TRP A 260 12.02 -7.52 -9.40
N ARG A 261 12.47 -8.73 -9.06
CA ARG A 261 12.95 -9.72 -10.01
C ARG A 261 12.42 -11.09 -9.58
N GLU A 262 11.72 -11.74 -10.49
CA GLU A 262 11.32 -13.13 -10.35
C GLU A 262 12.54 -14.05 -10.39
N THR A 263 12.55 -15.09 -9.56
CA THR A 263 13.68 -16.03 -9.48
C THR A 263 13.26 -17.47 -9.70
N GLY A 264 11.98 -17.80 -9.86
CA GLY A 264 11.54 -19.19 -10.03
C GLY A 264 11.63 -20.05 -8.76
N GLY A 265 12.55 -19.77 -7.83
CA GLY A 265 12.63 -20.44 -6.54
C GLY A 265 13.36 -19.65 -5.44
N GLU A 266 13.44 -20.28 -4.27
CA GLU A 266 13.95 -19.66 -3.05
C GLU A 266 15.47 -19.46 -3.06
N LEU A 267 16.22 -20.34 -3.71
CA LEU A 267 17.68 -20.24 -3.76
C LEU A 267 18.08 -19.05 -4.62
N GLY A 268 17.46 -18.88 -5.79
CA GLY A 268 17.63 -17.70 -6.62
C GLY A 268 17.28 -16.41 -5.88
N ALA A 269 16.17 -16.41 -5.12
CA ALA A 269 15.76 -15.25 -4.31
C ALA A 269 16.77 -14.90 -3.21
N LEU A 270 17.37 -15.91 -2.56
CA LEU A 270 18.42 -15.73 -1.56
C LEU A 270 19.69 -15.10 -2.15
N LEU A 271 20.14 -15.60 -3.31
CA LEU A 271 21.32 -15.07 -3.99
C LEU A 271 21.08 -13.65 -4.52
N ALA A 272 19.91 -13.42 -5.11
CA ALA A 272 19.50 -12.13 -5.62
C ALA A 272 19.36 -11.07 -4.51
N GLU A 273 18.81 -11.43 -3.34
CA GLU A 273 18.74 -10.55 -2.16
C GLU A 273 20.14 -10.16 -1.67
N ALA A 274 21.07 -11.12 -1.57
CA ALA A 274 22.43 -10.87 -1.13
C ALA A 274 23.17 -9.90 -2.08
N ASP A 275 23.02 -10.12 -3.38
CA ASP A 275 23.59 -9.28 -4.43
C ASP A 275 23.01 -7.84 -4.40
N TRP A 276 21.69 -7.69 -4.29
CA TRP A 276 21.03 -6.39 -4.22
C TRP A 276 21.37 -5.63 -2.94
N ILE A 277 21.48 -6.30 -1.79
CA ILE A 277 21.92 -5.65 -0.55
C ILE A 277 23.36 -5.14 -0.68
N ALA A 278 24.24 -5.93 -1.29
CA ALA A 278 25.65 -5.55 -1.44
C ALA A 278 25.87 -4.44 -2.47
N SER A 279 25.07 -4.39 -3.53
CA SER A 279 25.16 -3.37 -4.59
C SER A 279 24.44 -2.07 -4.23
N LEU A 280 23.25 -2.15 -3.64
CA LEU A 280 22.41 -0.98 -3.32
C LEU A 280 22.69 -0.39 -1.94
N ALA A 281 23.33 -1.15 -1.03
CA ALA A 281 23.61 -0.75 0.35
C ALA A 281 22.41 -0.11 1.10
N PRO A 282 21.22 -0.74 1.11
CA PRO A 282 19.98 -0.13 1.59
C PRO A 282 19.99 0.19 3.10
N SER A 283 19.44 1.35 3.46
CA SER A 283 19.51 1.93 4.82
C SER A 283 18.80 1.12 5.91
N PHE A 284 17.77 0.33 5.58
CA PHE A 284 16.98 -0.46 6.53
C PHE A 284 17.36 -1.95 6.59
N ASN A 285 18.31 -2.41 5.77
CA ASN A 285 18.88 -3.76 5.92
C ASN A 285 20.00 -3.72 6.96
N ARG A 286 20.07 -4.76 7.81
CA ARG A 286 21.22 -4.92 8.70
C ARG A 286 22.43 -5.24 7.85
N ARG A 287 23.51 -4.47 7.99
CA ARG A 287 24.82 -4.85 7.46
C ARG A 287 25.31 -6.08 8.21
N SER A 288 25.68 -7.14 7.50
CA SER A 288 26.34 -8.28 8.12
C SER A 288 27.73 -7.88 8.60
N ASP A 289 28.16 -8.45 9.72
CA ASP A 289 29.42 -8.12 10.37
C ASP A 289 30.63 -8.36 9.44
N ARG A 290 31.60 -7.44 9.48
CA ARG A 290 32.76 -7.38 8.57
C ARG A 290 33.90 -8.31 9.01
N SER A 291 33.61 -9.52 9.49
CA SER A 291 34.70 -10.49 9.74
C SER A 291 35.34 -10.89 8.41
N ALA A 292 36.67 -10.82 8.32
CA ALA A 292 37.40 -11.09 7.08
C ALA A 292 36.94 -12.42 6.45
N ALA A 293 36.58 -12.39 5.17
CA ALA A 293 36.32 -13.61 4.42
C ALA A 293 37.63 -14.41 4.39
N GLY A 294 37.65 -15.60 5.00
CA GLY A 294 38.73 -16.54 4.75
C GLY A 294 38.76 -16.87 3.26
N ASP A 295 39.91 -16.69 2.64
CA ASP A 295 40.18 -17.03 1.24
C ASP A 295 39.69 -18.45 0.94
N ALA A 296 38.59 -18.56 0.21
CA ALA A 296 38.15 -19.85 -0.28
C ALA A 296 38.17 -19.86 -1.78
N HIS A 297 39.01 -20.76 -2.25
CA HIS A 297 39.15 -21.12 -3.64
C HIS A 297 37.78 -21.47 -4.25
N TRP A 298 37.52 -20.95 -5.46
CA TRP A 298 36.36 -21.30 -6.26
C TRP A 298 36.55 -22.73 -6.80
N PRO A 299 35.72 -23.72 -6.44
CA PRO A 299 36.04 -25.13 -6.72
C PRO A 299 35.76 -25.57 -8.17
N PHE A 300 35.27 -24.68 -9.03
CA PHE A 300 34.90 -24.99 -10.41
C PHE A 300 35.87 -24.35 -11.41
N VAL A 301 36.06 -25.01 -12.56
CA VAL A 301 36.93 -24.52 -13.65
C VAL A 301 36.39 -23.23 -14.27
N GLY A 302 35.07 -23.04 -14.24
CA GLY A 302 34.37 -21.93 -14.89
C GLY A 302 33.14 -21.46 -14.11
N PRO A 303 32.31 -20.60 -14.74
CA PRO A 303 31.00 -20.24 -14.23
C PRO A 303 30.10 -21.47 -14.23
N VAL A 304 29.20 -21.53 -13.26
CA VAL A 304 28.20 -22.59 -13.13
C VAL A 304 26.81 -21.96 -13.07
N ALA A 305 25.81 -22.70 -13.56
CA ALA A 305 24.41 -22.38 -13.37
C ALA A 305 23.72 -23.44 -12.53
N PHE A 306 22.58 -23.10 -11.93
CA PHE A 306 21.58 -24.09 -11.50
C PHE A 306 20.21 -23.66 -12.03
N GLU A 307 19.34 -24.64 -12.23
CA GLU A 307 17.97 -24.42 -12.72
C GLU A 307 16.99 -24.41 -11.54
N GLU A 308 16.15 -23.38 -11.44
CA GLU A 308 14.94 -23.41 -10.61
C GLU A 308 13.72 -23.54 -11.52
N ARG A 309 12.92 -24.59 -11.31
CA ARG A 309 11.71 -24.87 -12.08
C ARG A 309 10.48 -24.37 -11.34
N GLY A 310 9.92 -23.25 -11.82
CA GLY A 310 8.63 -22.71 -11.40
C GLY A 310 7.57 -22.89 -12.49
N GLU A 311 6.75 -21.86 -12.72
CA GLU A 311 5.89 -21.77 -13.91
C GLU A 311 6.73 -21.70 -15.20
N SER A 312 7.93 -21.13 -15.10
CA SER A 312 8.98 -21.14 -16.13
C SER A 312 10.33 -21.52 -15.50
N SER A 313 11.20 -22.18 -16.27
CA SER A 313 12.58 -22.46 -15.84
C SER A 313 13.43 -21.19 -15.79
N VAL A 314 14.15 -20.99 -14.69
CA VAL A 314 15.10 -19.90 -14.51
C VAL A 314 16.48 -20.47 -14.21
N PHE A 315 17.50 -20.04 -14.97
CA PHE A 315 18.89 -20.45 -14.80
C PHE A 315 19.67 -19.37 -14.07
N HIS A 316 20.16 -19.71 -12.87
CA HIS A 316 20.90 -18.81 -12.00
C HIS A 316 22.39 -19.01 -12.15
N VAL A 317 23.11 -17.98 -12.57
CA VAL A 317 24.54 -18.03 -12.86
C VAL A 317 25.36 -17.56 -11.68
N VAL A 318 26.40 -18.33 -11.34
CA VAL A 318 27.37 -18.00 -10.30
C VAL A 318 28.79 -18.24 -10.82
N ASP A 319 29.67 -17.28 -10.58
CA ASP A 319 31.10 -17.39 -10.88
C ASP A 319 31.91 -16.79 -9.74
N ARG A 320 33.00 -17.45 -9.32
CA ARG A 320 33.92 -16.96 -8.28
C ARG A 320 33.19 -16.49 -7.01
N TRP A 321 32.22 -17.27 -6.54
CA TRP A 321 31.35 -16.96 -5.40
C TRP A 321 30.51 -15.69 -5.55
N ARG A 322 30.36 -15.15 -6.76
CA ARG A 322 29.48 -14.02 -7.08
C ARG A 322 28.23 -14.52 -7.79
N TYR A 323 27.08 -14.04 -7.36
CA TYR A 323 25.85 -14.21 -8.14
C TYR A 323 25.90 -13.27 -9.34
N VAL A 324 25.87 -13.84 -10.55
CA VAL A 324 26.01 -13.08 -11.79
C VAL A 324 24.64 -12.58 -12.26
N GLY A 325 23.61 -13.42 -12.13
CA GLY A 325 22.24 -13.08 -12.52
C GLY A 325 21.42 -14.30 -12.88
N ALA A 326 20.27 -14.06 -13.51
CA ALA A 326 19.33 -15.09 -13.93
C ALA A 326 19.06 -14.97 -15.44
N ALA A 327 18.78 -16.10 -16.09
CA ALA A 327 18.49 -16.20 -17.51
C ALA A 327 17.34 -17.19 -17.77
N SER A 328 16.63 -17.06 -18.88
CA SER A 328 15.52 -17.96 -19.24
C SER A 328 15.96 -19.20 -20.02
N SER A 329 17.24 -19.28 -20.43
CA SER A 329 17.82 -20.46 -21.09
C SER A 329 19.30 -20.63 -20.70
N ILE A 330 19.84 -21.82 -20.97
CA ILE A 330 21.23 -22.12 -20.66
C ILE A 330 22.21 -21.36 -21.58
N GLU A 331 21.83 -21.06 -22.82
CA GLU A 331 22.62 -20.26 -23.76
C GLU A 331 22.72 -18.80 -23.31
N GLN A 332 21.59 -18.24 -22.83
CA GLN A 332 21.57 -16.91 -22.24
C GLN A 332 22.39 -16.87 -20.95
N ALA A 333 22.34 -17.93 -20.13
CA ALA A 333 23.16 -18.05 -18.93
C ALA A 333 24.67 -18.06 -19.27
N ALA A 334 25.08 -18.76 -20.32
CA ALA A 334 26.47 -18.78 -20.79
C ALA A 334 26.92 -17.39 -21.29
N THR A 335 26.06 -16.70 -22.04
CA THR A 335 26.32 -15.32 -22.52
C THR A 335 26.50 -14.37 -21.35
N LEU A 336 25.58 -14.40 -20.39
CA LEU A 336 25.62 -13.59 -19.17
C LEU A 336 26.92 -13.82 -18.37
N ALA A 337 27.38 -15.07 -18.30
CA ALA A 337 28.62 -15.41 -17.62
C ALA A 337 29.87 -14.84 -18.33
N ALA A 338 29.88 -14.84 -19.67
CA ALA A 338 30.96 -14.28 -20.46
C ALA A 338 31.05 -12.76 -20.28
N ASP A 339 29.92 -12.05 -20.37
CA ASP A 339 29.84 -10.60 -20.21
C ASP A 339 30.29 -10.17 -18.80
N ALA A 340 29.87 -10.91 -17.78
CA ALA A 340 30.22 -10.64 -16.40
C ALA A 340 31.72 -10.78 -16.11
N ARG A 341 32.44 -11.65 -16.82
CA ARG A 341 33.89 -11.80 -16.71
C ARG A 341 34.62 -10.65 -17.39
N ALA A 342 34.09 -10.12 -18.49
CA ALA A 342 34.63 -8.93 -19.14
C ALA A 342 34.49 -7.67 -18.27
N ALA A 343 33.44 -7.58 -17.44
CA ALA A 343 33.13 -6.41 -16.61
C ALA A 343 33.94 -6.26 -15.30
N GLY A 344 34.82 -7.21 -14.93
CA GLY A 344 35.70 -7.09 -13.74
C GLY A 344 35.13 -7.63 -12.41
N GLU A 345 35.85 -7.39 -11.31
CA GLU A 345 35.54 -7.93 -9.97
C GLU A 345 34.42 -7.18 -9.24
N GLY A 346 33.56 -7.92 -8.53
CA GLY A 346 32.39 -7.39 -7.81
C GLY A 346 32.64 -7.10 -6.31
N SER A 347 31.58 -6.75 -5.58
CA SER A 347 31.66 -6.41 -4.14
C SER A 347 32.05 -7.61 -3.25
N PRO A 348 33.07 -7.48 -2.37
CA PRO A 348 33.51 -8.57 -1.47
C PRO A 348 32.44 -9.07 -0.48
N ASP A 349 31.49 -8.20 -0.09
CA ASP A 349 30.44 -8.55 0.87
C ASP A 349 29.39 -9.48 0.23
N ALA A 350 29.08 -9.29 -1.05
CA ALA A 350 28.19 -10.18 -1.82
C ALA A 350 28.77 -11.61 -1.87
N THR A 351 30.07 -11.70 -2.10
CA THR A 351 30.83 -12.95 -2.27
C THR A 351 30.69 -13.87 -1.06
N ARG A 352 30.73 -13.32 0.16
CA ARG A 352 30.60 -14.10 1.40
C ARG A 352 29.21 -14.67 1.59
N ALA A 353 28.18 -13.85 1.35
CA ALA A 353 26.80 -14.27 1.51
C ALA A 353 26.44 -15.38 0.50
N VAL A 354 26.80 -15.18 -0.77
CA VAL A 354 26.61 -16.16 -1.85
C VAL A 354 27.33 -17.47 -1.52
N ARG A 355 28.59 -17.42 -1.08
CA ARG A 355 29.33 -18.64 -0.67
C ARG A 355 28.61 -19.43 0.40
N ARG A 356 28.20 -18.78 1.49
CA ARG A 356 27.51 -19.46 2.59
C ARG A 356 26.17 -20.08 2.15
N ILE A 357 25.42 -19.36 1.32
CA ILE A 357 24.16 -19.84 0.76
C ILE A 357 24.41 -21.07 -0.11
N LEU A 358 25.33 -20.99 -1.08
CA LEU A 358 25.62 -22.09 -2.00
C LEU A 358 26.21 -23.31 -1.31
N GLN A 359 27.16 -23.15 -0.40
CA GLN A 359 27.76 -24.28 0.33
C GLN A 359 26.69 -25.10 1.08
N THR A 360 25.71 -24.41 1.67
CA THR A 360 24.59 -25.07 2.36
C THR A 360 23.74 -25.90 1.40
N HIS A 361 23.51 -25.42 0.17
CA HIS A 361 22.67 -26.10 -0.82
C HIS A 361 23.44 -27.19 -1.57
N LEU A 362 24.74 -27.01 -1.83
CA LEU A 362 25.60 -28.05 -2.38
C LEU A 362 25.70 -29.25 -1.44
N ALA A 363 25.82 -29.02 -0.13
CA ALA A 363 25.76 -30.08 0.86
C ALA A 363 24.41 -30.83 0.91
N ARG A 364 23.35 -30.25 0.32
CA ARG A 364 22.02 -30.84 0.19
C ARG A 364 21.74 -31.42 -1.20
N GLY A 365 22.76 -31.52 -2.06
CA GLY A 365 22.63 -32.14 -3.39
C GLY A 365 22.15 -31.19 -4.50
N LEU A 366 22.39 -29.88 -4.39
CA LEU A 366 22.15 -28.94 -5.49
C LEU A 366 22.95 -29.37 -6.74
N GLU A 367 22.25 -29.60 -7.84
CA GLU A 367 22.85 -29.89 -9.14
C GLU A 367 23.32 -28.59 -9.82
N LEU A 368 24.55 -28.62 -10.33
CA LEU A 368 25.15 -27.50 -11.03
C LEU A 368 25.46 -27.87 -12.48
N ILE A 369 25.25 -26.93 -13.39
CA ILE A 369 25.50 -27.02 -14.82
C ILE A 369 26.72 -26.17 -15.14
N PRO A 370 27.86 -26.76 -15.56
CA PRO A 370 29.00 -25.99 -16.02
C PRO A 370 28.66 -25.19 -17.28
N LEU A 371 29.05 -23.91 -17.32
CA LEU A 371 28.83 -23.04 -18.49
C LEU A 371 30.08 -22.89 -19.38
N ALA A 372 31.19 -23.52 -19.00
CA ALA A 372 32.39 -23.55 -19.82
C ALA A 372 32.21 -24.55 -20.98
N GLY A 373 32.09 -24.05 -22.22
CA GLY A 373 32.05 -24.88 -23.44
C GLY A 373 30.77 -24.76 -24.29
N THR A 374 29.74 -24.08 -23.80
CA THR A 374 28.52 -23.75 -24.57
C THR A 374 28.74 -22.46 -25.37
N ALA A 375 29.38 -22.57 -26.53
CA ALA A 375 29.45 -21.45 -27.48
C ALA A 375 28.03 -21.12 -27.99
N PRO A 376 27.65 -19.85 -28.16
CA PRO A 376 26.40 -19.50 -28.81
C PRO A 376 26.46 -19.97 -30.27
N ALA A 377 25.43 -20.69 -30.72
CA ALA A 377 25.22 -20.94 -32.14
C ALA A 377 25.03 -19.58 -32.82
N ALA A 378 25.97 -19.20 -33.68
CA ALA A 378 25.87 -17.97 -34.47
C ALA A 378 24.62 -18.04 -35.35
N ALA A 379 23.74 -17.05 -35.21
CA ALA A 379 22.62 -16.79 -36.12
C ALA A 379 23.07 -15.90 -37.28
#